data_AF-A0A4Y8DEH8-F1
#
_entry.id   AF-A0A4Y8DEH8-F1
#
_cell.length_a   1.000
_cell.length_b   1.000
_cell.length_c   1.000
_cell.angle_alpha   90.00
_cell.angle_beta   90.00
_cell.angle_gamma   90.00
#
_symmetry.space_group_name_H-M   'P 1'
#
loop_
_entity.id
_entity.type
_entity.pdbx_description
1 polymer ?
#
loop_
_entity_poly.entity_id
_entity_poly.type
_entity_poly.pdbx_seq_one_letter_code
_entity_poly.pdbx_strand_id
1 'polypeptide(L)'
;MSLPPPLSSTPNPQPKPLHALLKRNPAMTKAEFSTHWSQNHAHLVLPYFLDARVQRYVQIHGPLSLYLSPSASTSPDSNPNTPISLLQAEIEAGEWDGCAELIRSSDTSADTSEATPELSWKSAYYQDMILADERRFLVSEALDHVKIVETGLITGERKVIIENGESMIDIDRDVMDVWEEYKRKGETREL
;
A
#
# COMPACT_ATOMS: atom_id res chain seq x y z
N MET A 1 -49.55 8.06 -22.30
CA MET A 1 -48.65 8.47 -21.18
C MET A 1 -47.55 7.42 -21.12
N SER A 2 -46.35 7.74 -21.61
CA SER A 2 -45.22 6.81 -21.60
C SER A 2 -44.35 7.10 -20.38
N LEU A 3 -44.02 6.05 -19.62
CA LEU A 3 -43.11 6.13 -18.47
C LEU A 3 -41.70 6.53 -18.94
N PRO A 4 -40.96 7.35 -18.17
CA PRO A 4 -39.57 7.65 -18.48
C PRO A 4 -38.68 6.40 -18.28
N PRO A 5 -37.61 6.25 -19.07
CA PRO A 5 -36.68 5.14 -18.92
C PRO A 5 -35.93 5.20 -17.58
N PRO A 6 -35.47 4.06 -17.02
CA PRO A 6 -34.68 4.05 -15.80
C PRO A 6 -33.37 4.80 -16.00
N LEU A 7 -33.03 5.66 -15.04
CA LEU A 7 -31.73 6.32 -14.94
C LEU A 7 -30.63 5.26 -14.99
N SER A 8 -29.85 5.27 -16.06
CA SER A 8 -28.61 4.52 -16.16
C SER A 8 -27.71 4.93 -15.00
N SER A 9 -27.58 4.06 -13.99
CA SER A 9 -26.56 4.18 -12.96
C SER A 9 -25.20 3.99 -13.63
N THR A 10 -24.57 5.09 -14.00
CA THR A 10 -23.12 5.10 -14.25
C THR A 10 -22.44 4.50 -13.03
N PRO A 11 -21.65 3.41 -13.15
CA PRO A 11 -20.87 2.93 -12.03
C PRO A 11 -19.94 4.06 -11.59
N ASN A 12 -19.94 4.38 -10.29
CA ASN A 12 -18.96 5.29 -9.72
C ASN A 12 -17.56 4.84 -10.17
N PRO A 13 -16.68 5.76 -10.60
CA PRO A 13 -15.32 5.38 -10.95
C PRO A 13 -14.69 4.72 -9.73
N GLN A 14 -14.34 3.43 -9.84
CA GLN A 14 -13.65 2.75 -8.77
C GLN A 14 -12.33 3.48 -8.51
N PRO A 15 -11.96 3.70 -7.23
CA PRO A 15 -10.70 4.33 -6.90
C PRO A 15 -9.56 3.52 -7.53
N LYS A 16 -8.72 4.20 -8.31
CA LYS A 16 -7.55 3.56 -8.93
C LYS A 16 -6.57 3.16 -7.82
N PRO A 17 -6.01 1.94 -7.88
CA PRO A 17 -4.96 1.57 -6.95
C PRO A 17 -3.72 2.44 -7.15
N LEU A 18 -3.08 2.76 -6.04
CA LEU A 18 -1.73 3.29 -6.00
C LEU A 18 -0.75 2.11 -6.00
N HIS A 19 0.24 2.13 -6.88
CA HIS A 19 1.34 1.16 -6.91
C HIS A 19 2.61 1.80 -6.37
N ALA A 20 3.22 1.20 -5.35
CA ALA A 20 4.41 1.65 -4.67
C ALA A 20 5.52 0.61 -4.85
N LEU A 21 6.52 0.92 -5.69
CA LEU A 21 7.66 0.04 -5.91
C LEU A 21 8.63 0.11 -4.73
N LEU A 22 9.12 -1.05 -4.31
CA LEU A 22 9.97 -1.23 -3.12
C LEU A 22 11.30 -1.90 -3.49
N LYS A 23 12.35 -1.51 -2.79
CA LYS A 23 13.69 -2.11 -2.91
C LYS A 23 14.02 -2.90 -1.66
N ARG A 24 14.45 -4.14 -1.83
CA ARG A 24 14.84 -4.99 -0.70
C ARG A 24 16.11 -4.45 -0.03
N ASN A 25 16.33 -4.86 1.21
CA ASN A 25 17.63 -4.76 1.84
C ASN A 25 18.67 -5.56 1.02
N PRO A 26 19.78 -4.96 0.57
CA PRO A 26 20.79 -5.63 -0.25
C PRO A 26 21.38 -6.89 0.42
N ALA A 27 21.35 -6.97 1.76
CA ALA A 27 21.82 -8.12 2.53
C ALA A 27 20.87 -9.34 2.51
N MET A 28 19.60 -9.18 2.10
CA MET A 28 18.62 -10.28 2.01
C MET A 28 18.49 -10.79 0.58
N THR A 29 18.39 -12.09 0.35
CA THR A 29 18.00 -12.63 -0.95
C THR A 29 16.57 -12.20 -1.32
N LYS A 30 16.20 -12.28 -2.61
CA LYS A 30 14.83 -11.99 -3.07
C LYS A 30 13.78 -12.90 -2.40
N ALA A 31 14.14 -14.16 -2.14
CA ALA A 31 13.27 -15.11 -1.45
C ALA A 31 13.07 -14.76 0.02
N GLU A 32 14.14 -14.37 0.73
CA GLU A 32 14.05 -13.90 2.12
C GLU A 32 13.22 -12.61 2.20
N PHE A 33 13.42 -11.66 1.28
CA PHE A 33 12.60 -10.45 1.17
C PHE A 33 11.11 -10.78 0.99
N SER A 34 10.78 -11.62 0.02
CA SER A 34 9.39 -12.01 -0.25
C SER A 34 8.74 -12.73 0.94
N THR A 35 9.50 -13.63 1.58
CA THR A 35 9.05 -14.36 2.77
C THR A 35 8.81 -13.40 3.93
N HIS A 36 9.78 -12.56 4.28
CA HIS A 36 9.66 -11.60 5.38
C HIS A 36 8.53 -10.61 5.16
N TRP A 37 8.41 -10.06 3.95
CA TRP A 37 7.39 -9.07 3.64
C TRP A 37 5.97 -9.64 3.79
N SER A 38 5.76 -10.91 3.43
CA SER A 38 4.45 -11.57 3.48
C SER A 38 4.13 -12.28 4.80
N GLN A 39 5.14 -12.79 5.52
CA GLN A 39 4.97 -13.58 6.75
C GLN A 39 5.29 -12.82 8.03
N ASN A 40 5.88 -11.62 7.95
CA ASN A 40 6.25 -10.83 9.12
C ASN A 40 5.68 -9.42 8.98
N HIS A 41 6.13 -8.67 7.98
CA HIS A 41 5.72 -7.27 7.81
C HIS A 41 4.22 -7.12 7.57
N ALA A 42 3.61 -8.04 6.81
CA ALA A 42 2.17 -8.05 6.56
C ALA A 42 1.37 -8.02 7.87
N HIS A 43 1.76 -8.79 8.89
CA HIS A 43 1.04 -8.81 10.17
C HIS A 43 1.17 -7.47 10.91
N LEU A 44 2.35 -6.84 10.88
CA LEU A 44 2.62 -5.57 11.57
C LEU A 44 1.81 -4.40 10.99
N VAL A 45 1.69 -4.33 9.66
CA VAL A 45 1.02 -3.22 8.97
C VAL A 45 -0.50 -3.35 8.95
N LEU A 46 -1.02 -4.57 9.10
CA LEU A 46 -2.42 -4.87 8.88
C LEU A 46 -3.39 -4.22 9.89
N PRO A 47 -3.18 -4.24 11.22
CA PRO A 47 -4.08 -3.51 12.12
C PRO A 47 -4.05 -1.99 11.83
N TYR A 48 -2.89 -1.45 11.47
CA TYR A 48 -2.74 -0.05 11.06
C TYR A 48 -3.55 0.27 9.79
N PHE A 49 -3.48 -0.58 8.76
CA PHE A 49 -4.22 -0.40 7.51
C PHE A 49 -5.73 -0.61 7.66
N LEU A 50 -6.16 -1.60 8.44
CA LEU A 50 -7.58 -1.84 8.70
C LEU A 50 -8.23 -0.66 9.44
N ASP A 51 -7.55 -0.12 10.45
CA ASP A 51 -8.02 1.05 11.18
C ASP A 51 -8.06 2.30 10.29
N ALA A 52 -7.09 2.45 9.39
CA ALA A 52 -7.08 3.47 8.34
C ALA A 52 -8.09 3.21 7.18
N ARG A 53 -8.94 2.19 7.29
CA ARG A 53 -9.99 1.83 6.32
C ARG A 53 -9.46 1.60 4.90
N VAL A 54 -8.26 1.02 4.79
CA VAL A 54 -7.73 0.53 3.52
C VAL A 54 -8.68 -0.51 2.96
N GLN A 55 -9.16 -0.30 1.72
CA GLN A 55 -10.07 -1.23 1.05
C GLN A 55 -9.32 -2.41 0.45
N ARG A 56 -8.08 -2.17 0.01
CA ARG A 56 -7.30 -3.18 -0.65
C ARG A 56 -5.82 -2.98 -0.43
N TYR A 57 -5.12 -4.05 -0.08
CA TYR A 57 -3.67 -4.08 0.04
C TYR A 57 -3.15 -5.40 -0.53
N VAL A 58 -2.29 -5.29 -1.54
CA VAL A 58 -1.66 -6.45 -2.18
C VAL A 58 -0.16 -6.25 -2.26
N GLN A 59 0.55 -7.32 -1.90
CA GLN A 59 1.98 -7.42 -2.09
C GLN A 59 2.22 -8.14 -3.41
N ILE A 60 2.86 -7.45 -4.35
CA ILE A 60 3.29 -8.02 -5.63
C ILE A 60 4.78 -8.27 -5.51
N HIS A 61 5.19 -9.53 -5.48
CA HIS A 61 6.59 -9.93 -5.35
C HIS A 61 7.22 -10.10 -6.73
N GLY A 62 8.51 -9.74 -6.81
CA GLY A 62 9.29 -9.90 -8.02
C GLY A 62 9.48 -11.36 -8.45
N PRO A 63 9.89 -11.61 -9.71
CA PRO A 63 10.24 -10.61 -10.72
C PRO A 63 9.01 -9.82 -11.19
N LEU A 64 9.17 -8.49 -11.29
CA LEU A 64 8.10 -7.58 -11.67
C LEU A 64 8.07 -7.40 -13.19
N SER A 65 6.89 -7.07 -13.72
CA SER A 65 6.72 -6.66 -15.12
C SER A 65 5.66 -5.58 -15.25
N LEU A 66 5.89 -4.60 -16.12
CA LEU A 66 4.98 -3.49 -16.38
C LEU A 66 4.23 -3.70 -17.70
N TYR A 67 2.91 -3.78 -17.63
CA TYR A 67 2.04 -3.79 -18.80
C TYR A 67 1.38 -2.42 -18.97
N LEU A 68 1.72 -1.74 -20.05
CA LEU A 68 1.10 -0.47 -20.41
C LEU A 68 -0.15 -0.74 -21.24
N SER A 69 -1.31 -0.23 -20.79
CA SER A 69 -2.48 -0.21 -21.64
C SER A 69 -2.23 0.74 -22.82
N PRO A 70 -2.58 0.38 -24.07
CA PRO A 70 -2.41 1.25 -25.24
C PRO A 70 -3.05 2.65 -25.07
N SER A 71 -4.03 2.80 -24.18
CA SER A 71 -4.73 4.05 -23.90
C SER A 71 -4.11 4.91 -22.79
N ALA A 72 -3.05 4.46 -22.13
CA ALA A 72 -2.38 5.22 -21.06
C ALA A 72 -1.52 6.39 -21.58
N SER A 73 -1.40 6.54 -22.90
CA SER A 73 -0.47 7.49 -23.53
C SER A 73 -0.92 8.97 -23.50
N THR A 74 -2.07 9.34 -22.94
CA THR A 74 -2.60 10.72 -23.07
C THR A 74 -3.35 11.26 -21.85
N SER A 75 -3.06 10.82 -20.62
CA SER A 75 -3.63 11.52 -19.45
C SER A 75 -2.80 12.77 -19.12
N PRO A 76 -3.35 14.00 -19.25
CA PRO A 76 -2.62 15.25 -18.99
C PRO A 76 -2.24 15.45 -17.53
N ASP A 77 -2.81 14.64 -16.63
CA ASP A 77 -2.63 14.72 -15.18
C ASP A 77 -1.56 13.76 -14.65
N SER A 78 -0.84 13.05 -15.55
CA SER A 78 0.24 12.15 -15.13
C SER A 78 1.45 12.99 -14.70
N ASN A 79 1.89 12.81 -13.45
CA ASN A 79 3.06 13.48 -12.89
C ASN A 79 4.29 13.32 -13.83
N PRO A 80 4.92 14.42 -14.32
CA PRO A 80 5.90 14.37 -15.41
C PRO A 80 7.28 13.79 -15.03
N ASN A 81 7.49 13.39 -13.78
CA ASN A 81 8.83 13.17 -13.24
C ASN A 81 9.44 11.78 -13.51
N THR A 82 8.76 10.86 -14.19
CA THR A 82 9.43 9.68 -14.76
C THR A 82 8.80 9.30 -16.09
N PRO A 83 9.50 9.52 -17.22
CA PRO A 83 9.13 8.94 -18.50
C PRO A 83 8.81 7.45 -18.36
N ILE A 84 7.64 7.03 -18.83
CA ILE A 84 7.15 5.64 -18.75
C ILE A 84 8.19 4.63 -19.26
N SER A 85 8.96 5.00 -20.29
CA SER A 85 10.05 4.18 -20.83
C SER A 85 11.20 3.94 -19.84
N LEU A 86 11.53 4.92 -18.99
CA LEU A 86 12.53 4.75 -17.93
C LEU A 86 12.01 3.82 -16.84
N LEU A 87 10.75 3.96 -16.44
CA LEU A 87 10.14 3.07 -15.47
C LEU A 87 10.13 1.61 -15.95
N GLN A 88 9.77 1.39 -17.22
CA GLN A 88 9.81 0.08 -17.84
C GLN A 88 11.23 -0.50 -17.81
N ALA A 89 12.23 0.29 -18.21
CA ALA A 89 13.63 -0.13 -18.21
C ALA A 89 14.15 -0.48 -16.80
N GLU A 90 13.78 0.29 -15.77
CA GLU A 90 14.15 0.00 -14.37
C GLU A 90 13.54 -1.32 -13.88
N ILE A 91 12.26 -1.58 -14.20
CA ILE A 91 11.59 -2.83 -13.84
C ILE A 91 12.22 -4.03 -14.55
N GLU A 92 12.48 -3.91 -15.86
CA GLU A 92 13.15 -4.94 -16.66
C GLU A 92 14.60 -5.20 -16.21
N ALA A 93 15.29 -4.17 -15.74
CA ALA A 93 16.63 -4.29 -15.14
C ALA A 93 16.60 -4.96 -13.74
N GLY A 94 15.42 -5.11 -13.14
CA GLY A 94 15.25 -5.71 -11.81
C GLY A 94 15.68 -4.79 -10.67
N GLU A 95 15.59 -3.47 -10.86
CA GLU A 95 15.88 -2.45 -9.84
C GLU A 95 14.90 -2.46 -8.66
N TRP A 96 13.75 -3.10 -8.85
CA TRP A 96 12.64 -3.16 -7.90
C TRP A 96 12.31 -4.61 -7.56
N ASP A 97 12.21 -4.92 -6.26
CA ASP A 97 12.02 -6.30 -5.77
C ASP A 97 10.56 -6.61 -5.42
N GLY A 98 9.73 -5.58 -5.21
CA GLY A 98 8.32 -5.71 -4.90
C GLY A 98 7.50 -4.47 -5.23
N CYS A 99 6.18 -4.61 -5.24
CA CYS A 99 5.24 -3.52 -5.44
C CYS A 99 4.05 -3.66 -4.49
N ALA A 100 3.83 -2.67 -3.63
CA ALA A 100 2.63 -2.55 -2.83
C ALA A 100 1.50 -1.92 -3.66
N GLU A 101 0.38 -2.60 -3.81
CA GLU A 101 -0.82 -2.09 -4.47
C GLU A 101 -1.88 -1.76 -3.42
N LEU A 102 -2.28 -0.48 -3.34
CA LEU A 102 -3.12 0.04 -2.27
C LEU A 102 -4.35 0.79 -2.81
N ILE A 103 -5.53 0.50 -2.28
CA ILE A 103 -6.74 1.30 -2.47
C ILE A 103 -7.22 1.78 -1.11
N ARG A 104 -7.35 3.10 -0.94
CA ARG A 104 -7.98 3.72 0.23
C ARG A 104 -9.43 4.10 -0.10
N SER A 105 -10.33 4.05 0.87
CA SER A 105 -11.70 4.53 0.69
C SER A 105 -11.73 6.00 0.29
N SER A 106 -12.49 6.34 -0.74
CA SER A 106 -12.72 7.71 -1.23
C SER A 106 -13.43 8.63 -0.23
N ASP A 107 -14.06 8.06 0.79
CA ASP A 107 -14.68 8.82 1.90
C ASP A 107 -13.64 9.39 2.87
N THR A 108 -12.37 9.04 2.67
CA THR A 108 -11.24 9.73 3.28
C THR A 108 -10.90 10.88 2.35
N SER A 109 -11.58 12.02 2.49
CA SER A 109 -11.12 13.24 1.83
C SER A 109 -9.64 13.40 2.16
N ALA A 110 -8.82 13.63 1.14
CA ALA A 110 -7.48 14.19 1.27
C ALA A 110 -7.53 15.65 1.77
N ASP A 111 -8.46 15.92 2.69
CA ASP A 111 -8.75 17.16 3.35
C ASP A 111 -9.19 16.79 4.76
N THR A 112 -8.23 16.33 5.55
CA THR A 112 -8.24 16.53 7.00
C THR A 112 -7.09 17.48 7.31
N SER A 113 -7.19 18.70 6.78
CA SER A 113 -6.60 19.89 7.37
C SER A 113 -7.36 20.33 8.63
N GLU A 114 -7.99 19.40 9.34
CA GLU A 114 -8.01 19.44 10.79
C GLU A 114 -6.94 18.47 11.25
N ALA A 115 -5.78 18.99 11.65
CA ALA A 115 -4.85 18.31 12.51
C ALA A 115 -5.53 18.01 13.85
N THR A 116 -6.53 17.13 13.84
CA THR A 116 -6.69 16.21 14.96
C THR A 116 -5.39 15.40 14.94
N PRO A 117 -4.65 15.34 16.05
CA PRO A 117 -3.48 14.47 16.08
C PRO A 117 -4.01 13.10 15.66
N GLU A 118 -3.56 12.57 14.51
CA GLU A 118 -3.54 11.13 14.36
C GLU A 118 -2.95 10.64 15.67
N LEU A 119 -3.83 10.02 16.49
CA LEU A 119 -3.61 9.91 17.92
C LEU A 119 -2.18 9.44 18.13
N SER A 120 -1.39 10.16 18.93
CA SER A 120 0.08 10.02 19.01
C SER A 120 0.56 8.56 19.08
N TRP A 121 -0.29 7.67 19.60
CA TRP A 121 -0.09 6.24 19.63
C TRP A 121 0.00 5.53 18.28
N LYS A 122 -0.74 5.94 17.26
CA LYS A 122 -0.64 5.36 15.91
C LYS A 122 0.70 5.71 15.29
N SER A 123 1.13 6.95 15.45
CA SER A 123 2.46 7.40 15.04
C SER A 123 3.56 6.67 15.81
N ALA A 124 3.39 6.46 17.12
CA ALA A 124 4.32 5.68 17.92
C ALA A 124 4.39 4.21 17.47
N TYR A 125 3.24 3.54 17.26
CA TYR A 125 3.20 2.19 16.72
C TYR A 125 3.86 2.10 15.33
N TYR A 126 3.57 3.06 14.46
CA TYR A 126 4.19 3.13 13.14
C TYR A 126 5.72 3.26 13.26
N GLN A 127 6.22 4.12 14.13
CA GLN A 127 7.66 4.32 14.34
C GLN A 127 8.35 3.11 14.98
N ASP A 128 7.75 2.55 16.03
CA ASP A 128 8.35 1.51 16.86
C ASP A 128 8.25 0.13 16.23
N MET A 129 7.17 -0.15 15.49
CA MET A 129 6.87 -1.47 14.95
C MET A 129 7.10 -1.51 13.44
N ILE A 130 6.43 -0.63 12.68
CA ILE A 130 6.42 -0.69 11.22
C ILE A 130 7.77 -0.21 10.66
N LEU A 131 8.21 1.01 11.01
CA LEU A 131 9.49 1.54 10.51
C LEU A 131 10.68 0.72 11.00
N ALA A 132 10.63 0.23 12.25
CA ALA A 132 11.67 -0.65 12.77
C ALA A 132 11.80 -1.95 11.96
N ASP A 133 10.69 -2.49 11.45
CA ASP A 133 10.68 -3.65 10.57
C ASP A 133 11.08 -3.29 9.13
N GLU A 134 10.56 -2.19 8.57
CA GLU A 134 10.95 -1.70 7.23
C GLU A 134 12.46 -1.58 7.08
N ARG A 135 13.15 -1.00 8.07
CA ARG A 135 14.62 -0.87 8.09
C ARG A 135 15.35 -2.23 8.08
N ARG A 136 14.69 -3.34 8.39
CA ARG A 136 15.28 -4.68 8.33
C ARG A 136 15.22 -5.26 6.93
N PHE A 137 14.08 -5.14 6.24
CA PHE A 137 13.85 -5.86 4.97
C PHE A 137 13.87 -4.98 3.72
N LEU A 138 13.84 -3.66 3.87
CA LEU A 138 13.98 -2.69 2.79
C LEU A 138 15.37 -2.05 2.79
N VAL A 139 15.74 -1.40 1.68
CA VAL A 139 17.02 -0.66 1.57
C VAL A 139 17.07 0.56 2.51
N SER A 140 15.91 1.14 2.82
CA SER A 140 15.66 2.21 3.79
C SER A 140 14.18 2.18 4.18
N GLU A 141 13.70 3.16 4.96
CA GLU A 141 12.26 3.31 5.20
C GLU A 141 11.50 3.45 3.87
N ALA A 142 10.30 2.88 3.77
CA ALA A 142 9.58 2.78 2.51
C ALA A 142 9.38 4.16 1.88
N LEU A 143 8.99 5.16 2.68
CA LEU A 143 8.73 6.52 2.22
C LEU A 143 9.98 7.25 1.66
N ASP A 144 11.19 6.80 2.01
CA ASP A 144 12.43 7.42 1.53
C ASP A 144 12.82 6.98 0.12
N HIS A 145 12.38 5.81 -0.33
CA HIS A 145 12.83 5.22 -1.61
C HIS A 145 11.69 4.71 -2.50
N VAL A 146 10.44 4.75 -2.04
CA VAL A 146 9.29 4.30 -2.81
C VAL A 146 9.15 5.09 -4.10
N LYS A 147 8.87 4.39 -5.19
CA LYS A 147 8.46 5.02 -6.45
C LYS A 147 7.00 4.72 -6.72
N ILE A 148 6.19 5.78 -6.76
CA ILE A 148 4.77 5.69 -7.02
C ILE A 148 4.53 5.59 -8.53
N VAL A 149 3.74 4.59 -8.93
CA VAL A 149 3.37 4.33 -10.31
C VAL A 149 1.86 4.50 -10.43
N GLU A 150 1.44 5.49 -11.22
CA GLU A 150 0.01 5.81 -11.45
C GLU A 150 -0.51 5.27 -12.79
N THR A 151 0.37 4.72 -13.62
CA THR A 151 0.06 4.28 -14.98
C THR A 151 0.60 2.87 -15.26
N GLY A 152 -0.16 2.11 -16.03
CA GLY A 152 0.14 0.72 -16.33
C GLY A 152 -0.27 -0.25 -15.23
N LEU A 153 -0.02 -1.53 -15.48
CA LEU A 153 -0.31 -2.64 -14.60
C LEU A 153 1.01 -3.30 -14.20
N ILE A 154 1.35 -3.23 -12.92
CA ILE A 154 2.46 -3.98 -12.35
C ILE A 154 2.01 -5.43 -12.10
N THR A 155 2.79 -6.38 -12.60
CA THR A 155 2.53 -7.82 -12.48
C THR A 155 3.72 -8.51 -11.81
N GLY A 156 3.44 -9.65 -11.19
CA GLY A 156 4.37 -10.45 -10.37
C GLY A 156 3.57 -11.49 -9.56
N GLU A 157 4.21 -12.17 -8.61
CA GLU A 157 3.48 -13.05 -7.68
C GLU A 157 2.63 -12.18 -6.74
N ARG A 158 1.32 -12.38 -6.72
CA ARG A 158 0.39 -11.53 -5.95
C ARG A 158 -0.05 -12.24 -4.69
N LYS A 159 0.13 -11.59 -3.54
CA LYS A 159 -0.43 -11.99 -2.25
C LYS A 159 -1.41 -10.94 -1.77
N VAL A 160 -2.68 -11.33 -1.67
CA VAL A 160 -3.74 -10.42 -1.22
C VAL A 160 -3.79 -10.43 0.29
N ILE A 161 -3.58 -9.26 0.90
CA ILE A 161 -3.52 -9.10 2.36
C ILE A 161 -4.80 -8.48 2.88
N ILE A 162 -5.35 -7.48 2.17
CA ILE A 162 -6.65 -6.87 2.46
C ILE A 162 -7.47 -6.82 1.17
N GLU A 163 -8.74 -7.22 1.23
CA GLU A 163 -9.71 -7.13 0.13
C GLU A 163 -11.08 -6.72 0.70
N ASN A 164 -11.76 -5.78 0.06
CA ASN A 164 -13.03 -5.21 0.54
C ASN A 164 -12.99 -4.68 1.99
N GLY A 165 -11.83 -4.19 2.43
CA GLY A 165 -11.63 -3.72 3.81
C GLY A 165 -11.51 -4.82 4.86
N GLU A 166 -11.44 -6.09 4.45
CA GLU A 166 -11.28 -7.24 5.34
C GLU A 166 -9.90 -7.86 5.18
N SER A 167 -9.37 -8.40 6.27
CA SER A 167 -8.09 -9.14 6.27
C SER A 167 -8.26 -10.47 5.55
N MET A 168 -7.35 -10.76 4.62
CA MET A 168 -7.29 -12.04 3.90
C MET A 168 -6.33 -13.04 4.53
N ILE A 169 -5.63 -12.64 5.59
CA ILE A 169 -4.73 -13.47 6.39
C ILE A 169 -5.09 -13.36 7.86
N ASP A 170 -4.77 -14.38 8.65
CA ASP A 170 -4.91 -14.29 10.09
C ASP A 170 -3.91 -13.28 10.66
N ILE A 171 -4.40 -12.36 11.48
CA ILE A 171 -3.55 -11.41 12.21
C ILE A 171 -2.86 -12.18 13.33
N ASP A 172 -1.55 -12.02 13.45
CA ASP A 172 -0.82 -12.58 14.58
C ASP A 172 -1.38 -12.00 15.88
N ARG A 173 -1.72 -12.88 16.83
CA ARG A 173 -2.30 -12.48 18.11
C ARG A 173 -1.37 -11.58 18.89
N ASP A 174 -0.07 -11.87 18.88
CA ASP A 174 0.90 -11.08 19.63
C ASP A 174 0.99 -9.66 19.06
N VAL A 175 0.87 -9.52 17.74
CA VAL A 175 0.82 -8.21 17.07
C VAL A 175 -0.46 -7.46 17.43
N MET A 176 -1.60 -8.14 17.45
CA MET A 176 -2.88 -7.52 17.82
C MET A 176 -2.89 -7.08 19.29
N ASP A 177 -2.31 -7.87 20.19
CA ASP A 177 -2.18 -7.52 21.60
C ASP A 177 -1.31 -6.26 21.78
N VAL A 178 -0.19 -6.15 21.04
CA VAL A 178 0.64 -4.92 21.01
C VAL A 178 -0.14 -3.74 20.45
N TRP A 179 -0.87 -3.90 19.35
CA TRP A 179 -1.68 -2.84 18.77
C TRP A 179 -2.71 -2.28 19.77
N GLU A 180 -3.46 -3.16 20.43
CA GLU A 180 -4.43 -2.75 21.46
C GLU A 180 -3.75 -2.13 22.69
N GLU A 181 -2.52 -2.54 23.03
CA GLU A 181 -1.75 -1.89 24.09
C GLU A 181 -1.38 -0.44 23.73
N TYR A 182 -0.88 -0.19 22.51
CA TYR A 182 -0.59 1.17 22.03
C TYR A 182 -1.85 2.04 22.04
N LYS A 183 -2.96 1.50 21.53
CA LYS A 183 -4.26 2.17 21.53
C LYS A 183 -4.70 2.53 22.95
N ARG A 184 -4.66 1.57 23.88
CA ARG A 184 -4.99 1.80 25.29
C ARG A 184 -4.12 2.88 25.91
N LYS A 185 -2.78 2.81 25.73
CA LYS A 185 -1.85 3.83 26.27
C LYS A 185 -2.09 5.21 25.67
N GLY A 186 -2.45 5.27 24.39
CA GLY A 186 -2.83 6.51 23.71
C GLY A 186 -4.09 7.14 24.29
N GLU A 187 -5.10 6.32 24.60
CA GLU A 187 -6.34 6.76 25.24
C GLU A 187 -6.11 7.21 26.70
N THR A 188 -5.16 6.59 27.42
CA THR A 188 -4.80 6.94 28.81
C THR A 188 -3.70 8.01 28.94
N ARG A 189 -3.10 8.46 27.82
CA ARG A 189 -1.96 9.41 27.78
C ARG A 189 -0.69 8.91 28.49
N GLU A 190 -0.42 7.61 28.37
CA GLU A 190 0.72 6.91 29.00
C GLU A 190 1.83 6.55 28.01
N LEU A 191 1.87 7.19 26.83
CA LEU A 191 2.90 7.00 25.81
C LEU A 191 4.03 8.03 25.93
#